data_AF-A0A4C1YMH6-F1
#
_entry.id   AF-A0A4C1YMH6-F1
#
_cell.length_a   1.000
_cell.length_b   1.000
_cell.length_c   1.000
_cell.angle_alpha   90.00
_cell.angle_beta   90.00
_cell.angle_gamma   90.00
#
_symmetry.space_group_name_H-M   'P 1'
#
loop_
_entity.id
_entity.type
_entity.pdbx_description
1 polymer ?
#
loop_
_entity_poly.entity_id
_entity_poly.type
_entity_poly.pdbx_seq_one_letter_code
_entity_poly.pdbx_strand_id
1 'polypeptide(L)'
;MLDLLKQENPVYCGGLIDIIKESIQNRFEKYNLHDTRAKDSILAAVSYPFFKLKWVPRAEKEYVKELFIAELRRFKQEDFKSAHPQTSLKKKQK
;
A
#
# COMPACT_ATOMS: atom_id res chain seq x y z
N MET A 1 17.81 6.17 14.79
CA MET A 1 18.41 5.15 15.67
C MET A 1 19.80 4.74 15.18
N LEU A 2 19.94 4.12 14.00
CA LEU A 2 21.27 3.79 13.44
C LEU A 2 22.14 5.03 13.15
N ASP A 3 21.52 6.14 12.72
CA ASP A 3 22.24 7.40 12.51
C ASP A 3 22.77 8.03 13.81
N LEU A 4 22.19 7.69 14.97
CA LEU A 4 22.70 8.12 16.28
C LEU A 4 23.99 7.36 16.63
N LEU A 5 24.08 6.08 16.27
CA LEU A 5 25.30 5.27 16.47
C LEU A 5 26.47 5.79 15.64
N LYS A 6 26.20 6.45 14.50
CA LYS A 6 27.25 7.12 13.71
C LYS A 6 27.82 8.36 14.43
N GLN A 7 27.03 9.02 15.27
CA GLN A 7 27.47 10.21 16.01
C GLN A 7 28.51 9.87 17.10
N GLU A 8 28.54 8.61 17.57
CA GLU A 8 29.59 8.12 18.48
C GLU A 8 30.92 7.81 17.78
N ASN A 9 31.00 8.08 16.47
CA ASN A 9 32.20 7.98 15.66
C ASN A 9 32.91 6.61 15.74
N PRO A 10 32.21 5.49 15.47
CA PRO A 10 32.78 4.15 15.58
C PRO A 10 33.79 3.92 14.44
N VAL A 11 35.07 4.12 14.77
CA VAL A 11 36.23 4.10 13.86
C VAL A 11 36.25 2.88 12.92
N TYR A 12 35.87 1.70 13.41
CA TYR A 12 35.93 0.45 12.65
C TYR A 12 34.57 -0.07 12.14
N CYS A 13 33.46 0.41 12.73
CA CYS A 13 32.13 -0.13 12.44
C CYS A 13 31.25 0.80 11.59
N GLY A 14 31.74 1.98 11.20
CA GLY A 14 30.97 2.94 10.41
C GLY A 14 30.35 2.33 9.14
N GLY A 15 31.14 1.58 8.36
CA GLY A 15 30.65 0.90 7.16
C GLY A 15 29.64 -0.22 7.44
N LEU A 16 29.78 -0.92 8.57
CA LEU A 16 28.81 -1.95 8.98
C LEU A 16 27.44 -1.32 9.29
N ILE A 17 27.42 -0.13 9.90
CA ILE A 17 26.17 0.60 10.17
C ILE A 17 25.45 0.94 8.87
N ASP A 18 26.17 1.34 7.82
CA ASP A 18 25.60 1.60 6.51
C ASP A 18 24.98 0.35 5.88
N ILE A 19 25.72 -0.76 5.88
CA ILE A 19 25.23 -2.03 5.32
C ILE A 19 23.98 -2.51 6.08
N ILE A 20 23.97 -2.41 7.41
CA ILE A 20 22.81 -2.78 8.22
C ILE A 20 21.62 -1.87 7.88
N LYS A 21 21.83 -0.56 7.76
CA LYS A 21 20.78 0.41 7.42
C LYS A 21 20.18 0.10 6.05
N GLU A 22 21.02 -0.10 5.04
CA GLU A 22 20.61 -0.45 3.68
C GLU A 22 19.86 -1.79 3.65
N SER A 23 20.39 -2.82 4.30
CA SER A 23 19.76 -4.15 4.34
C SER A 23 18.38 -4.11 5.01
N ILE A 24 18.22 -3.35 6.10
CA ILE A 24 16.93 -3.12 6.74
C ILE A 24 15.99 -2.38 5.79
N GLN A 25 16.44 -1.29 5.16
CA GLN A 25 15.62 -0.54 4.20
C GLN A 25 15.13 -1.44 3.06
N ASN A 26 16.03 -2.18 2.41
CA ASN A 26 15.71 -3.09 1.31
C ASN A 26 14.75 -4.20 1.75
N ARG A 27 14.93 -4.76 2.96
CA ARG A 27 14.04 -5.80 3.48
C ARG A 27 12.61 -5.29 3.69
N PHE A 28 12.47 -4.05 4.14
CA PHE A 28 11.18 -3.46 4.47
C PHE A 28 10.56 -2.62 3.34
N GLU A 29 11.29 -2.34 2.26
CA GLU A 29 10.82 -1.60 1.10
C GLU A 29 9.52 -2.18 0.51
N LYS A 30 9.40 -3.51 0.48
CA LYS A 30 8.19 -4.21 0.02
C LYS A 30 6.93 -3.97 0.88
N TYR A 31 7.10 -3.45 2.10
CA TYR A 31 6.01 -3.06 2.99
C TYR A 31 5.74 -1.55 2.95
N ASN A 32 6.38 -0.83 2.03
CA ASN A 32 6.04 0.55 1.74
C ASN A 32 4.58 0.64 1.29
N LEU A 33 3.76 1.35 2.05
CA LEU A 33 2.33 1.51 1.79
C LEU A 33 2.04 2.24 0.47
N HIS A 34 3.01 2.99 -0.04
CA HIS A 34 2.91 3.71 -1.31
C HIS A 34 3.44 2.89 -2.50
N ASP A 35 4.00 1.69 -2.29
CA ASP A 35 4.34 0.81 -3.40
C ASP A 35 3.06 0.22 -3.99
N THR A 36 2.82 0.50 -5.27
CA THR A 36 1.68 -0.04 -6.03
C THR A 36 1.58 -1.56 -5.98
N ARG A 37 2.71 -2.27 -5.87
CA ARG A 37 2.77 -3.73 -5.77
C ARG A 37 2.20 -4.25 -4.44
N ALA A 38 2.21 -3.42 -3.40
CA ALA A 38 1.69 -3.78 -2.08
C ALA A 38 0.16 -3.60 -1.97
N LYS A 39 -0.49 -2.95 -2.94
CA LYS A 39 -1.91 -2.56 -2.89
C LYS A 39 -2.83 -3.72 -2.49
N ASP A 40 -2.72 -4.86 -3.16
CA ASP A 40 -3.60 -6.01 -2.92
C ASP A 40 -3.38 -6.63 -1.54
N SER A 41 -2.12 -6.67 -1.09
CA SER A 41 -1.77 -7.15 0.26
C SER A 41 -2.35 -6.24 1.34
N ILE A 42 -2.31 -4.92 1.12
CA ILE A 42 -2.90 -3.92 2.02
C ILE A 42 -4.42 -4.10 2.08
N LEU A 43 -5.09 -4.21 0.93
CA LEU A 43 -6.54 -4.41 0.85
C LEU A 43 -6.98 -5.69 1.57
N ALA A 44 -6.26 -6.79 1.37
CA ALA A 44 -6.52 -8.05 2.06
C ALA A 44 -6.38 -7.92 3.58
N ALA A 45 -5.30 -7.30 4.05
CA ALA A 45 -5.05 -7.10 5.47
C ALA A 45 -6.11 -6.19 6.14
N VAL A 46 -6.53 -5.12 5.47
CA VAL A 46 -7.53 -4.17 6.00
C VAL A 46 -8.93 -4.77 6.02
N SER A 47 -9.24 -5.62 5.04
CA SER A 47 -10.51 -6.34 4.97
C SER A 47 -10.66 -7.38 6.09
N TYR A 48 -9.54 -7.89 6.62
CA TYR A 48 -9.57 -8.91 7.66
C TYR A 48 -9.98 -8.30 9.03
N PRO A 49 -11.00 -8.85 9.73
CA PRO A 49 -11.57 -8.25 10.93
C PRO A 49 -10.58 -7.98 12.07
N PHE A 50 -9.57 -8.85 12.22
CA PHE A 50 -8.55 -8.73 13.25
C PHE A 50 -7.50 -7.66 12.93
N PHE A 51 -7.17 -7.49 11.65
CA PHE A 51 -6.04 -6.65 11.22
C PHE A 51 -6.47 -5.22 10.88
N LYS A 52 -7.64 -4.97 10.26
CA LYS A 52 -8.20 -3.64 9.96
C LYS A 52 -7.13 -2.55 9.81
N LEU A 53 -7.13 -1.53 10.69
CA LEU A 53 -6.15 -0.44 10.74
C LEU A 53 -5.23 -0.53 11.97
N LYS A 54 -5.22 -1.64 12.70
CA LYS A 54 -4.44 -1.76 13.95
C LYS A 54 -2.93 -1.80 13.67
N TRP A 55 -2.53 -2.37 12.55
CA TRP A 55 -1.12 -2.48 12.12
C TRP A 55 -0.62 -1.26 11.35
N VAL A 56 -1.53 -0.38 10.89
CA VAL A 56 -1.19 0.78 10.07
C VAL A 56 -0.66 1.93 10.94
N PRO A 57 0.52 2.51 10.63
CA PRO A 57 1.04 3.69 11.31
C PRO A 57 0.02 4.83 11.33
N ARG A 58 -0.03 5.60 12.42
CA ARG A 58 -1.06 6.65 12.60
C ARG A 58 -1.09 7.66 11.44
N ALA A 59 0.07 8.06 10.92
CA ALA A 59 0.17 9.01 9.81
C ALA A 59 -0.42 8.48 8.49
N GLU A 60 -0.51 7.17 8.34
CA GLU A 60 -0.87 6.50 7.09
C GLU A 60 -2.30 5.96 7.08
N LYS A 61 -3.03 6.10 8.20
CA LYS A 61 -4.37 5.50 8.36
C LYS A 61 -5.36 6.07 7.35
N GLU A 62 -5.32 7.37 7.13
CA GLU A 62 -6.22 8.07 6.21
C GLU A 62 -5.98 7.65 4.77
N TYR A 63 -4.71 7.54 4.36
CA TYR A 63 -4.35 7.02 3.04
C TYR A 63 -4.88 5.60 2.82
N VAL A 64 -4.67 4.69 3.78
CA VAL A 64 -5.14 3.30 3.67
C VAL A 64 -6.67 3.20 3.65
N LYS A 65 -7.38 4.05 4.41
CA LYS A 65 -8.86 4.13 4.37
C LYS A 65 -9.35 4.53 2.98
N GLU A 66 -8.78 5.59 2.40
CA GLU A 66 -9.17 6.04 1.06
C GLU A 66 -8.89 4.98 0.00
N LEU A 67 -7.75 4.30 0.10
CA LEU A 67 -7.41 3.19 -0.78
C LEU A 67 -8.45 2.05 -0.72
N PHE A 68 -8.88 1.68 0.49
CA PHE A 68 -9.93 0.68 0.68
C PHE A 68 -11.30 1.15 0.15
N ILE A 69 -11.70 2.39 0.45
CA ILE A 69 -12.98 2.96 -0.01
C ILE A 69 -13.01 3.06 -1.55
N ALA A 70 -11.91 3.49 -2.16
CA ALA A 70 -11.79 3.59 -3.62
C ALA A 70 -11.98 2.21 -4.27
N GLU A 71 -11.41 1.16 -3.69
CA GLU A 71 -11.57 -0.21 -4.19
C GLU A 71 -13.02 -0.70 -4.05
N LEU A 72 -13.68 -0.43 -2.92
CA LEU A 72 -15.10 -0.76 -2.75
C LEU A 72 -16.00 -0.02 -3.75
N ARG A 73 -15.70 1.25 -4.03
CA ARG A 73 -16.42 2.02 -5.06
C ARG A 73 -16.21 1.40 -6.45
N ARG A 74 -15.02 0.90 -6.76
CA ARG A 74 -14.73 0.19 -8.02
C ARG A 74 -15.57 -1.07 -8.14
N PHE A 75 -15.58 -1.93 -7.11
CA PHE A 75 -16.41 -3.14 -7.12
C PHE A 75 -17.89 -2.83 -7.36
N LYS A 76 -18.44 -1.84 -6.63
CA LYS A 76 -19.83 -1.42 -6.82
C LYS A 76 -20.13 -0.94 -8.26
N GLN A 77 -19.20 -0.25 -8.91
CA GLN A 77 -19.37 0.19 -10.29
C GLN A 77 -19.28 -0.99 -11.28
N GLU A 78 -18.39 -1.95 -11.04
CA GLU A 78 -18.26 -3.15 -11.86
C GLU A 78 -19.52 -4.02 -11.77
N ASP A 79 -20.05 -4.19 -10.55
CA ASP A 79 -21.32 -4.88 -10.31
C ASP A 79 -22.50 -4.17 -11.00
N PHE A 80 -22.52 -2.84 -10.99
CA PHE A 80 -23.56 -2.08 -11.68
C PHE A 80 -23.48 -2.23 -13.21
N LYS A 81 -22.27 -2.22 -13.78
CA LYS A 81 -22.03 -2.41 -15.21
C LYS A 81 -22.34 -3.84 -15.67
N SER A 82 -22.03 -4.84 -14.85
CA SER A 82 -22.36 -6.24 -15.15
C SER A 82 -23.87 -6.50 -15.05
N ALA A 83 -24.57 -5.85 -14.11
CA ALA A 83 -26.02 -5.93 -13.99
C ALA A 83 -26.79 -5.17 -15.10
N HIS A 84 -26.19 -4.12 -15.69
CA HIS A 84 -26.76 -3.36 -16.80
C HIS A 84 -25.76 -3.27 -17.96
N PRO A 85 -25.59 -4.34 -18.76
CA PRO A 85 -24.77 -4.28 -19.96
C PRO A 85 -25.40 -3.26 -20.89
N GLN A 86 -24.65 -2.21 -21.25
CA GLN A 86 -25.13 -1.20 -22.19
C GLN A 86 -25.53 -1.87 -23.51
N THR A 87 -26.83 -1.98 -23.76
CA THR A 87 -27.37 -2.25 -25.09
C THR A 87 -26.94 -1.09 -25.98
N SER A 88 -25.85 -1.28 -26.72
CA SER A 88 -25.44 -0.37 -27.78
C SER A 88 -26.52 -0.42 -28.86
N LEU A 89 -27.52 0.47 -28.77
CA LEU A 89 -28.46 0.74 -29.84
C LEU A 89 -27.65 1.27 -31.03
N LYS A 90 -27.25 0.36 -31.93
CA LYS A 90 -26.83 0.71 -33.28
C LYS A 90 -28.03 1.40 -33.95
N LYS A 91 -28.07 2.74 -33.88
CA LYS A 91 -28.94 3.55 -34.73
C LYS A 91 -28.56 3.21 -36.19
N LYS A 92 -29.35 2.34 -36.82
CA LYS A 92 -29.42 2.23 -38.28
C LYS A 92 -29.85 3.59 -38.80
N GLN A 93 -28.89 4.37 -39.32
CA GLN A 93 -29.20 5.47 -40.23
C GLN A 93 -29.81 4.86 -41.49
N LYS A 94 -30.96 5.39 -41.89
CA LYS A 94 -31.71 5.04 -43.09
C LYS A 94 -31.72 6.27 -43.98
#